data_AF-A0A162BEH1-F1
#
_entry.id   AF-A0A162BEH1-F1
#
_cell.length_a   1.000
_cell.length_b   1.000
_cell.length_c   1.000
_cell.angle_alpha   90.00
_cell.angle_beta   90.00
_cell.angle_gamma   90.00
#
_symmetry.space_group_name_H-M   'P 1'
#
loop_
_entity.id
_entity.type
_entity.pdbx_description
1 polymer ?
#
loop_
_entity_poly.entity_id
_entity_poly.type
_entity_poly.pdbx_seq_one_letter_code
_entity_poly.pdbx_strand_id
1 'polypeptide(L)'
;MNKTATQINQMASNPLAHARALTLPSRESMLQRAPSVKHFWDSNSQLLSAAWKAWEDQEEAPSITLGTYLLDAKLRAAVEQAWQDPTQEIAVKELWEEVSPDVYLAQFFDPQRLAELRHYLNAVAEAGIPIRPPYGIALNRHGAMLDPRSEGYLAAPAFQHFYRELMNQYMRPIARLLFPQIVGYDSQTFGFSIQYQTGMDTSLQPHTDASAATLNINLNLPDEHFTGSEVDFYDRQKGTANRLTFKPGTAMLHLGSVPHAAQPITSGTRSNMVLWLYGERMQTPLTGRQTDPLEAHQRWTIPTVELDQFAPF
;
A
#
# COMPACT_ATOMS: atom_id res chain seq x y z
N MET A 1 -5.61 42.91 -20.85
CA MET A 1 -6.44 43.20 -19.66
C MET A 1 -5.71 42.65 -18.44
N ASN A 2 -5.15 43.55 -17.62
CA ASN A 2 -4.41 43.17 -16.41
C ASN A 2 -5.40 42.64 -15.36
N LYS A 3 -5.25 41.38 -14.97
CA LYS A 3 -5.97 40.83 -13.82
C LYS A 3 -5.47 41.52 -12.56
N THR A 4 -6.37 42.07 -11.76
CA THR A 4 -6.08 42.72 -10.49
C THR A 4 -5.58 41.72 -9.45
N ALA A 5 -4.75 42.17 -8.50
CA ALA A 5 -4.16 41.36 -7.42
C ALA A 5 -5.21 40.56 -6.61
N THR A 6 -6.46 41.03 -6.58
CA THR A 6 -7.59 40.35 -5.94
C THR A 6 -8.04 39.07 -6.66
N GLN A 7 -7.94 39.01 -8.00
CA GLN A 7 -8.21 37.77 -8.76
C GLN A 7 -7.06 36.76 -8.63
N ILE A 8 -5.82 37.24 -8.44
CA ILE A 8 -4.67 36.37 -8.18
C ILE A 8 -4.76 35.77 -6.77
N ASN A 9 -5.25 36.54 -5.79
CA ASN A 9 -5.49 36.04 -4.43
C ASN A 9 -6.70 35.10 -4.30
N GLN A 10 -7.73 35.21 -5.14
CA GLN A 10 -8.83 34.23 -5.18
C GLN A 10 -8.46 32.96 -5.97
N MET A 11 -7.57 33.04 -6.94
CA MET A 11 -6.98 31.84 -7.56
C MET A 11 -6.11 31.09 -6.53
N ALA A 12 -5.36 31.79 -5.69
CA ALA A 12 -4.67 31.15 -4.56
C ALA A 12 -5.61 30.55 -3.48
N SER A 13 -6.93 30.80 -3.53
CA SER A 13 -7.88 30.46 -2.46
C SER A 13 -8.70 29.17 -2.68
N ASN A 14 -8.46 28.40 -3.74
CA ASN A 14 -9.11 27.10 -3.94
C ASN A 14 -8.18 26.07 -4.61
N PRO A 15 -7.27 25.44 -3.83
CA PRO A 15 -6.33 24.45 -4.35
C PRO A 15 -7.04 23.24 -4.99
N LEU A 16 -8.24 22.89 -4.49
CA LEU A 16 -9.04 21.79 -5.00
C LEU A 16 -9.51 22.04 -6.45
N ALA A 17 -10.10 23.21 -6.72
CA ALA A 17 -10.51 23.58 -8.08
C ALA A 17 -9.32 23.65 -9.05
N HIS A 18 -8.18 24.15 -8.59
CA HIS A 18 -6.96 24.22 -9.39
C HIS A 18 -6.39 22.85 -9.74
N ALA A 19 -6.30 21.94 -8.77
CA ALA A 19 -5.84 20.59 -9.01
C ALA A 19 -6.75 19.85 -10.01
N ARG A 20 -8.07 20.00 -9.89
CA ARG A 20 -9.06 19.43 -10.82
C ARG A 20 -8.97 19.97 -12.25
N ALA A 21 -8.45 21.18 -12.41
CA ALA A 21 -8.26 21.82 -13.72
C ALA A 21 -6.93 21.43 -14.40
N LEU A 22 -6.06 20.68 -13.73
CA LEU A 22 -4.79 20.25 -14.31
C LEU A 22 -5.01 19.27 -15.47
N THR A 23 -4.34 19.53 -16.59
CA THR A 23 -4.27 18.57 -17.69
C THR A 23 -3.25 17.50 -17.36
N LEU A 24 -3.72 16.27 -17.10
CA LEU A 24 -2.87 15.11 -16.86
C LEU A 24 -1.94 14.83 -18.06
N PRO A 25 -0.70 14.34 -17.82
CA PRO A 25 0.13 13.81 -18.89
C PRO A 25 -0.60 12.72 -19.69
N SER A 26 -0.32 12.65 -21.00
CA SER A 26 -0.95 11.66 -21.85
C SER A 26 -0.59 10.23 -21.40
N ARG A 27 -1.48 9.27 -21.68
CA ARG A 27 -1.25 7.85 -21.40
C ARG A 27 0.07 7.36 -22.01
N GLU A 28 0.35 7.74 -23.26
CA GLU A 28 1.59 7.36 -23.95
C GLU A 28 2.82 7.92 -23.24
N SER A 29 2.79 9.20 -22.84
CA SER A 29 3.88 9.83 -22.10
C SER A 29 4.12 9.14 -20.75
N MET A 30 3.06 8.75 -20.03
CA MET A 30 3.17 7.98 -18.78
C MET A 30 3.79 6.60 -19.00
N LEU A 31 3.37 5.88 -20.06
CA LEU A 31 3.92 4.57 -20.41
C LEU A 31 5.40 4.64 -20.81
N GLN A 32 5.79 5.67 -21.56
CA GLN A 32 7.17 5.91 -22.00
C GLN A 32 8.04 6.57 -20.93
N ARG A 33 7.48 6.91 -19.76
CA ARG A 33 8.18 7.63 -18.68
C ARG A 33 8.85 8.92 -19.18
N ALA A 34 8.15 9.68 -20.02
CA ALA A 34 8.67 10.90 -20.59
C ALA A 34 9.08 11.89 -19.47
N PRO A 35 10.19 12.64 -19.60
CA PRO A 35 10.62 13.62 -18.59
C PRO A 35 9.53 14.65 -18.21
N SER A 36 8.62 14.95 -19.12
CA SER A 36 7.46 15.81 -18.88
C SER A 36 6.50 15.28 -17.81
N VAL A 37 6.39 13.95 -17.65
CA VAL A 37 5.55 13.32 -16.62
C VAL A 37 6.12 13.59 -15.23
N LYS A 38 7.43 13.38 -15.07
CA LYS A 38 8.13 13.71 -13.83
C LYS A 38 7.99 15.20 -13.51
N HIS A 39 8.27 16.05 -14.50
CA HIS A 39 8.12 17.49 -14.33
C HIS A 39 6.70 17.90 -13.90
N PHE A 40 5.66 17.27 -14.46
CA PHE A 40 4.27 17.51 -14.05
C PHE A 40 4.05 17.20 -12.56
N TRP A 41 4.44 16.02 -12.08
CA TRP A 41 4.23 15.66 -10.68
C TRP A 41 5.07 16.53 -9.73
N ASP A 42 6.35 16.76 -10.05
CA ASP A 42 7.24 17.56 -9.22
C ASP A 42 6.72 19.01 -9.10
N SER A 43 6.36 19.64 -10.22
CA SER A 43 5.89 21.04 -10.26
C SER A 43 4.52 21.26 -9.62
N ASN A 44 3.69 20.21 -9.51
CA ASN A 44 2.35 20.30 -8.92
C ASN A 44 2.27 19.69 -7.51
N SER A 45 3.36 19.13 -6.97
CA SER A 45 3.38 18.43 -5.68
C SER A 45 2.74 19.21 -4.52
N GLN A 46 3.09 20.48 -4.34
CA GLN A 46 2.51 21.33 -3.29
C GLN A 46 1.02 21.60 -3.51
N LEU A 47 0.61 21.84 -4.77
CA LEU A 47 -0.79 22.07 -5.14
C LEU A 47 -1.63 20.82 -4.86
N LEU A 48 -1.14 19.64 -5.25
CA LEU A 48 -1.85 18.37 -5.05
C LEU A 48 -1.98 18.03 -3.57
N SER A 49 -0.93 18.22 -2.77
CA SER A 49 -1.01 18.07 -1.31
C SER A 49 -2.02 19.02 -0.67
N ALA A 50 -2.04 20.28 -1.09
CA ALA A 50 -3.02 21.26 -0.62
C ALA A 50 -4.45 20.92 -1.06
N ALA A 51 -4.63 20.37 -2.26
CA ALA A 51 -5.93 19.95 -2.78
C ALA A 51 -6.49 18.75 -2.01
N TRP A 52 -5.66 17.74 -1.72
CA TRP A 52 -6.06 16.59 -0.91
C TRP A 52 -6.45 16.99 0.51
N LYS A 53 -5.68 17.89 1.14
CA LYS A 53 -6.07 18.46 2.43
C LYS A 53 -7.40 19.20 2.34
N ALA A 54 -7.58 20.06 1.33
CA ALA A 54 -8.81 20.81 1.15
C ALA A 54 -10.02 19.90 0.86
N TRP A 55 -9.83 18.76 0.19
CA TRP A 55 -10.87 17.77 -0.07
C TRP A 55 -11.33 17.07 1.22
N GLU A 56 -10.40 16.70 2.12
CA GLU A 56 -10.77 16.15 3.44
C GLU A 56 -11.41 17.18 4.38
N ASP A 57 -10.96 18.45 4.32
CA ASP A 57 -11.50 19.51 5.17
C ASP A 57 -12.92 19.98 4.73
N GLN A 58 -13.33 19.67 3.49
CA GLN A 58 -14.66 20.00 2.94
C GLN A 58 -15.61 18.80 3.05
N GLU A 59 -16.93 19.04 2.97
CA GLU A 59 -17.96 17.98 2.99
C GLU A 59 -17.96 17.07 1.74
N GLU A 60 -16.90 17.11 0.93
CA GLU A 60 -16.73 16.25 -0.25
C GLU A 60 -16.09 14.89 0.09
N ALA A 61 -15.32 14.80 1.18
CA ALA A 61 -14.80 13.54 1.67
C ALA A 61 -15.85 12.79 2.50
N PRO A 62 -15.87 11.44 2.47
CA PRO A 62 -16.74 10.68 3.34
C PRO A 62 -16.51 11.02 4.82
N SER A 63 -17.59 11.13 5.59
CA SER A 63 -17.55 11.35 7.04
C SER A 63 -17.14 10.06 7.78
N ILE A 64 -15.93 9.58 7.48
CA ILE A 64 -15.33 8.39 8.04
C ILE A 64 -13.98 8.78 8.62
N THR A 65 -13.73 8.43 9.86
CA THR A 65 -12.40 8.55 10.45
C THR A 65 -11.61 7.31 10.08
N LEU A 66 -10.55 7.40 9.28
CA LEU A 66 -9.69 6.25 9.06
C LEU A 66 -8.93 5.91 10.36
N GLY A 67 -8.86 4.63 10.71
CA GLY A 67 -8.17 4.21 11.93
C GLY A 67 -8.16 2.70 12.14
N THR A 68 -7.50 2.27 13.21
CA THR A 68 -7.27 0.84 13.52
C THR A 68 -8.55 0.03 13.76
N TYR A 69 -9.70 0.66 14.01
CA TYR A 69 -10.98 -0.04 14.13
C TYR A 69 -11.45 -0.70 12.83
N LEU A 70 -10.86 -0.33 11.68
CA LEU A 70 -11.06 -1.00 10.40
C LEU A 70 -10.38 -2.37 10.35
N LEU A 71 -9.42 -2.64 11.26
CA LEU A 71 -8.68 -3.89 11.34
C LEU A 71 -9.48 -4.96 12.08
N ASP A 72 -9.15 -6.23 11.81
CA ASP A 72 -9.72 -7.36 12.51
C ASP A 72 -9.55 -7.21 14.02
N ALA A 73 -10.62 -7.43 14.78
CA ALA A 73 -10.63 -7.16 16.21
C ALA A 73 -9.62 -8.02 16.99
N LYS A 74 -9.36 -9.27 16.56
CA LYS A 74 -8.38 -10.14 17.22
C LYS A 74 -6.96 -9.67 16.90
N LEU A 75 -6.69 -9.35 15.64
CA LEU A 75 -5.39 -8.82 15.23
C LEU A 75 -5.07 -7.51 15.95
N ARG A 76 -6.02 -6.57 15.97
CA ARG A 76 -5.88 -5.30 16.70
C ARG A 76 -5.58 -5.52 18.17
N ALA A 77 -6.37 -6.34 18.86
CA ALA A 77 -6.17 -6.60 20.29
C ALA A 77 -4.80 -7.25 20.58
N ALA A 78 -4.37 -8.21 19.77
CA ALA A 78 -3.07 -8.86 19.93
C ALA A 78 -1.91 -7.88 19.71
N VAL A 79 -2.00 -7.03 18.68
CA VAL A 79 -0.99 -6.01 18.37
C VAL A 79 -0.94 -4.94 19.46
N GLU A 80 -2.09 -4.44 19.93
CA GLU A 80 -2.16 -3.48 21.04
C GLU A 80 -1.52 -4.05 22.32
N GLN A 81 -1.80 -5.31 22.64
CA GLN A 81 -1.20 -5.99 23.79
C GLN A 81 0.32 -6.16 23.63
N ALA A 82 0.81 -6.49 22.43
CA ALA A 82 2.24 -6.64 22.18
C ALA A 82 3.00 -5.29 22.20
N TRP A 83 2.35 -4.18 21.84
CA TRP A 83 2.93 -2.85 22.06
C TRP A 83 3.01 -2.47 23.54
N GLN A 84 2.06 -2.92 24.37
CA GLN A 84 2.09 -2.68 25.82
C GLN A 84 3.10 -3.59 26.55
N ASP A 85 3.13 -4.86 26.18
CA ASP A 85 4.04 -5.88 26.69
C ASP A 85 4.54 -6.75 25.51
N PRO A 86 5.72 -6.45 24.95
CA PRO A 86 6.28 -7.20 23.82
C PRO A 86 6.41 -8.70 24.08
N THR A 87 6.48 -9.15 25.33
CA THR A 87 6.54 -10.59 25.63
C THR A 87 5.26 -11.35 25.26
N GLN A 88 4.16 -10.64 25.01
CA GLN A 88 2.88 -11.20 24.56
C GLN A 88 2.76 -11.36 23.03
N GLU A 89 3.83 -11.08 22.26
CA GLU A 89 3.81 -11.13 20.79
C GLU A 89 3.42 -12.49 20.20
N ILE A 90 3.47 -13.57 20.99
CA ILE A 90 3.03 -14.90 20.55
C ILE A 90 1.57 -14.91 20.11
N ALA A 91 0.69 -14.13 20.77
CA ALA A 91 -0.71 -14.00 20.39
C ALA A 91 -0.88 -13.37 19.00
N VAL A 92 0.07 -12.54 18.57
CA VAL A 92 0.10 -12.00 17.22
C VAL A 92 0.53 -13.09 16.25
N LYS A 93 1.62 -13.81 16.54
CA LYS A 93 2.13 -14.90 15.69
C LYS A 93 1.07 -15.98 15.42
N GLU A 94 0.29 -16.36 16.43
CA GLU A 94 -0.76 -17.38 16.32
C GLU A 94 -1.91 -17.01 15.37
N LEU A 95 -2.07 -15.73 15.02
CA LEU A 95 -3.05 -15.28 14.04
C LEU A 95 -2.58 -15.43 12.57
N TRP A 96 -1.29 -15.68 12.37
CA TRP A 96 -0.66 -15.81 11.05
C TRP A 96 -0.35 -17.27 10.74
N GLU A 97 -1.08 -17.84 9.78
CA GLU A 97 -0.88 -19.21 9.31
C GLU A 97 0.17 -19.23 8.19
N GLU A 98 1.23 -20.03 8.33
CA GLU A 98 2.17 -20.27 7.24
C GLU A 98 1.53 -21.22 6.20
N VAL A 99 1.10 -20.66 5.07
CA VAL A 99 0.35 -21.37 4.01
C VAL A 99 1.25 -21.84 2.86
N SER A 100 2.48 -21.33 2.81
CA SER A 100 3.58 -21.75 1.93
C SER A 100 4.89 -21.30 2.60
N PRO A 101 6.05 -21.93 2.33
CA PRO A 101 7.31 -21.51 2.94
C PRO A 101 7.54 -20.00 2.80
N ASP A 102 7.75 -19.32 3.93
CA ASP A 102 7.93 -17.87 4.02
C ASP A 102 6.74 -17.02 3.53
N VAL A 103 5.52 -17.59 3.52
CA VAL A 103 4.27 -16.92 3.15
C VAL A 103 3.22 -17.17 4.22
N TYR A 104 2.78 -16.10 4.87
CA TYR A 104 1.83 -16.14 5.97
C TYR A 104 0.52 -15.48 5.59
N LEU A 105 -0.60 -16.04 6.03
CA LEU A 105 -1.95 -15.55 5.81
C LEU A 105 -2.61 -15.18 7.13
N ALA A 106 -3.30 -14.04 7.19
CA ALA A 106 -4.14 -13.66 8.32
C ALA A 106 -5.34 -12.82 7.88
N GLN A 107 -6.40 -12.82 8.70
CA GLN A 107 -7.45 -11.80 8.59
C GLN A 107 -6.89 -10.47 9.10
N PHE A 108 -6.75 -9.47 8.23
CA PHE A 108 -6.08 -8.21 8.55
C PHE A 108 -7.09 -7.08 8.75
N PHE A 109 -7.95 -6.84 7.77
CA PHE A 109 -9.10 -5.95 7.91
C PHE A 109 -10.33 -6.69 8.42
N ASP A 110 -11.18 -6.02 9.19
CA ASP A 110 -12.50 -6.55 9.53
C ASP A 110 -13.39 -6.51 8.28
N PRO A 111 -13.89 -7.66 7.78
CA PRO A 111 -14.75 -7.71 6.59
C PRO A 111 -16.03 -6.87 6.70
N GLN A 112 -16.55 -6.66 7.92
CA GLN A 112 -17.76 -5.86 8.15
C GLN A 112 -17.47 -4.35 8.07
N ARG A 113 -16.23 -3.95 8.37
CA ARG A 113 -15.77 -2.55 8.34
C ARG A 113 -15.09 -2.18 7.04
N LEU A 114 -14.70 -3.17 6.23
CA LEU A 114 -14.00 -2.96 4.96
C LEU A 114 -14.77 -2.05 3.98
N ALA A 115 -16.10 -2.05 4.05
CA ALA A 115 -16.97 -1.14 3.30
C ALA A 115 -16.67 0.34 3.59
N GLU A 116 -16.29 0.70 4.82
CA GLU A 116 -15.92 2.06 5.19
C GLU A 116 -14.63 2.50 4.47
N LEU A 117 -13.59 1.66 4.50
CA LEU A 117 -12.35 1.91 3.79
C LEU A 117 -12.56 1.94 2.26
N ARG A 118 -13.36 1.01 1.72
CA ARG A 118 -13.67 0.98 0.28
C ARG A 118 -14.46 2.20 -0.16
N HIS A 119 -15.39 2.68 0.65
CA HIS A 119 -16.12 3.91 0.38
C HIS A 119 -15.17 5.13 0.33
N TYR A 120 -14.25 5.24 1.29
CA TYR A 120 -13.20 6.27 1.27
C TYR A 120 -12.36 6.21 -0.01
N LEU A 121 -11.84 5.03 -0.38
CA LEU A 121 -10.99 4.87 -1.57
C LEU A 121 -11.75 5.11 -2.88
N ASN A 122 -13.04 4.79 -2.95
CA ASN A 122 -13.87 5.12 -4.11
C ASN A 122 -14.06 6.65 -4.22
N ALA A 123 -14.33 7.33 -3.10
CA ALA A 123 -14.43 8.79 -3.09
C ALA A 123 -13.11 9.47 -3.49
N VAL A 124 -11.96 8.90 -3.10
CA VAL A 124 -10.64 9.33 -3.60
C VAL A 124 -10.56 9.22 -5.12
N ALA A 125 -10.98 8.09 -5.71
CA ALA A 125 -10.94 7.90 -7.16
C ALA A 125 -11.89 8.86 -7.90
N GLU A 126 -13.00 9.25 -7.28
CA GLU A 126 -14.01 10.17 -7.81
C GLU A 126 -13.70 11.65 -7.53
N ALA A 127 -12.71 11.95 -6.68
CA ALA A 127 -12.38 13.31 -6.26
C ALA A 127 -11.93 14.22 -7.41
N GLY A 128 -11.52 13.64 -8.55
CA GLY A 128 -11.02 14.40 -9.72
C GLY A 128 -9.69 15.11 -9.47
N ILE A 129 -9.01 14.83 -8.36
CA ILE A 129 -7.67 15.31 -8.07
C ILE A 129 -6.68 14.36 -8.77
N PRO A 130 -5.70 14.88 -9.53
CA PRO A 130 -4.66 14.05 -10.13
C PRO A 130 -3.97 13.15 -9.11
N ILE A 131 -4.02 11.85 -9.38
CA ILE A 131 -3.36 10.80 -8.59
C ILE A 131 -2.61 9.87 -9.52
N ARG A 132 -1.41 9.47 -9.11
CA ARG A 132 -0.56 8.61 -9.92
C ARG A 132 -0.94 7.13 -9.70
N PRO A 133 -1.27 6.38 -10.77
CA PRO A 133 -1.48 4.94 -10.65
C PRO A 133 -0.14 4.22 -10.41
N PRO A 134 -0.16 3.01 -9.82
CA PRO A 134 1.05 2.19 -9.69
C PRO A 134 1.71 1.90 -11.05
N TYR A 135 3.04 1.86 -11.07
CA TYR A 135 3.80 1.53 -12.28
C TYR A 135 3.52 0.10 -12.76
N GLY A 136 3.63 -0.10 -14.08
CA GLY A 136 3.39 -1.40 -14.71
C GLY A 136 1.93 -1.63 -15.10
N ILE A 137 0.99 -0.88 -14.52
CA ILE A 137 -0.44 -0.94 -14.87
C ILE A 137 -0.94 0.51 -15.05
N ALA A 138 -0.53 1.16 -16.15
CA ALA A 138 -0.95 2.53 -16.51
C ALA A 138 -2.45 2.67 -16.85
N LEU A 139 -3.24 1.63 -16.53
CA LEU A 139 -4.65 1.47 -16.82
C LEU A 139 -5.50 1.35 -15.55
N ASN A 140 -4.89 1.40 -14.37
CA ASN A 140 -5.62 1.30 -13.13
C ASN A 140 -6.28 2.63 -12.76
N ARG A 141 -7.58 2.77 -13.05
CA ARG A 141 -8.34 3.98 -12.70
C ARG A 141 -8.66 4.09 -11.21
N HIS A 142 -8.47 3.02 -10.44
CA HIS A 142 -8.81 2.96 -9.01
C HIS A 142 -7.59 2.62 -8.12
N GLY A 143 -6.38 2.65 -8.69
CA GLY A 143 -5.13 2.46 -7.99
C GLY A 143 -4.43 3.78 -7.69
N ALA A 144 -3.61 3.81 -6.64
CA ALA A 144 -2.91 4.99 -6.19
C ALA A 144 -1.55 4.63 -5.60
N MET A 145 -0.54 5.49 -5.81
CA MET A 145 0.63 5.51 -4.95
C MET A 145 0.25 6.00 -3.55
N LEU A 146 0.72 5.30 -2.51
CA LEU A 146 0.33 5.57 -1.12
C LEU A 146 1.48 6.17 -0.29
N ASP A 147 2.73 5.88 -0.63
CA ASP A 147 3.89 6.39 0.11
C ASP A 147 4.15 7.87 -0.23
N PRO A 148 4.36 8.75 0.77
CA PRO A 148 4.52 10.19 0.57
C PRO A 148 5.75 10.60 -0.25
N ARG A 149 6.69 9.68 -0.48
CA ARG A 149 7.85 9.91 -1.34
C ARG A 149 7.58 9.60 -2.81
N SER A 150 6.43 9.01 -3.12
CA SER A 150 6.05 8.70 -4.49
C SER A 150 5.48 9.94 -5.18
N GLU A 151 5.85 10.15 -6.44
CA GLU A 151 5.23 11.20 -7.26
C GLU A 151 3.71 11.01 -7.33
N GLY A 152 2.92 12.07 -7.13
CA GLY A 152 1.46 12.03 -7.27
C GLY A 152 0.72 11.07 -6.32
N TYR A 153 1.29 10.79 -5.13
CA TYR A 153 0.66 9.96 -4.11
C TYR A 153 -0.66 10.53 -3.56
N LEU A 154 -1.44 9.67 -2.88
CA LEU A 154 -2.61 10.07 -2.11
C LEU A 154 -2.20 10.91 -0.89
N ALA A 155 -2.09 12.22 -1.06
CA ALA A 155 -1.58 13.13 -0.04
C ALA A 155 -2.61 13.57 1.02
N ALA A 156 -3.75 12.89 1.08
CA ALA A 156 -4.82 13.17 2.02
C ALA A 156 -4.34 12.94 3.48
N PRO A 157 -4.34 13.97 4.36
CA PRO A 157 -3.76 13.87 5.70
C PRO A 157 -4.25 12.70 6.56
N ALA A 158 -5.56 12.43 6.61
CA ALA A 158 -6.11 11.34 7.41
C ALA A 158 -5.68 9.98 6.85
N PHE A 159 -5.67 9.82 5.52
CA PHE A 159 -5.12 8.62 4.89
C PHE A 159 -3.63 8.44 5.17
N GLN A 160 -2.84 9.51 5.09
CA GLN A 160 -1.39 9.45 5.35
C GLN A 160 -1.09 9.11 6.82
N HIS A 161 -1.92 9.56 7.76
CA HIS A 161 -1.85 9.11 9.15
C HIS A 161 -2.12 7.61 9.25
N PHE A 162 -3.24 7.15 8.68
CA PHE A 162 -3.63 5.74 8.70
C PHE A 162 -2.58 4.82 8.04
N TYR A 163 -2.04 5.19 6.87
CA TYR A 163 -0.96 4.48 6.20
C TYR A 163 0.26 4.32 7.11
N ARG A 164 0.70 5.40 7.79
CA ARG A 164 1.82 5.32 8.74
C ARG A 164 1.52 4.41 9.92
N GLU A 165 0.28 4.40 10.43
CA GLU A 165 -0.12 3.47 11.49
C GLU A 165 -0.05 2.02 11.00
N LEU A 166 -0.57 1.70 9.81
CA LEU A 166 -0.48 0.35 9.22
C LEU A 166 0.99 -0.10 9.07
N MET A 167 1.85 0.76 8.53
CA MET A 167 3.26 0.41 8.34
C MET A 167 3.99 0.26 9.69
N ASN A 168 3.77 1.18 10.62
CA ASN A 168 4.56 1.27 11.84
C ASN A 168 4.07 0.37 12.98
N GLN A 169 2.76 0.35 13.21
CA GLN A 169 2.18 -0.35 14.35
C GLN A 169 1.85 -1.81 14.02
N TYR A 170 1.63 -2.13 12.74
CA TYR A 170 1.19 -3.46 12.31
C TYR A 170 2.24 -4.17 11.45
N MET A 171 2.43 -3.74 10.20
CA MET A 171 3.22 -4.50 9.24
C MET A 171 4.65 -4.75 9.72
N ARG A 172 5.36 -3.72 10.20
CA ARG A 172 6.77 -3.85 10.60
C ARG A 172 7.01 -4.81 11.77
N PRO A 173 6.42 -4.64 12.95
CA PRO A 173 6.67 -5.56 14.06
C PRO A 173 6.24 -7.00 13.74
N ILE A 174 5.12 -7.17 13.01
CA ILE A 174 4.67 -8.49 12.56
C ILE A 174 5.69 -9.11 11.60
N ALA A 175 6.17 -8.36 10.61
CA ALA A 175 7.14 -8.87 9.65
C ALA A 175 8.47 -9.23 10.32
N ARG A 176 8.94 -8.47 11.33
CA ARG A 176 10.12 -8.84 12.13
C ARG A 176 9.92 -10.12 12.95
N LEU A 177 8.70 -10.33 13.45
CA LEU A 177 8.33 -11.51 14.23
C LEU A 177 8.30 -12.79 13.37
N LEU A 178 7.75 -12.69 12.16
CA LEU A 178 7.64 -13.82 11.23
C LEU A 178 8.93 -14.04 10.43
N PHE A 179 9.69 -12.98 10.17
CA PHE A 179 10.90 -12.99 9.34
C PHE A 179 12.07 -12.26 10.02
N PRO A 180 12.77 -12.86 10.99
CA PRO A 180 13.90 -12.23 11.67
C PRO A 180 14.98 -11.67 10.72
N GLN A 181 15.15 -12.31 9.55
CA GLN A 181 16.11 -11.93 8.51
C GLN A 181 15.87 -10.55 7.88
N ILE A 182 14.68 -9.95 8.03
CA ILE A 182 14.41 -8.62 7.46
C ILE A 182 14.95 -7.49 8.32
N VAL A 183 15.32 -7.76 9.58
CA VAL A 183 15.69 -6.68 10.50
C VAL A 183 16.95 -5.97 10.03
N GLY A 184 16.88 -4.64 9.98
CA GLY A 184 17.91 -3.79 9.38
C GLY A 184 17.65 -3.50 7.89
N TYR A 185 16.61 -4.11 7.31
CA TYR A 185 16.13 -3.87 5.96
C TYR A 185 14.64 -3.51 5.95
N ASP A 186 14.17 -2.81 6.97
CA ASP A 186 12.75 -2.53 7.19
C ASP A 186 12.48 -1.09 7.69
N SER A 187 13.48 -0.22 7.60
CA SER A 187 13.40 1.19 8.00
C SER A 187 12.55 2.04 7.04
N GLN A 188 12.46 1.62 5.78
CA GLN A 188 11.76 2.32 4.72
C GLN A 188 10.45 1.61 4.35
N THR A 189 9.48 2.37 3.82
CA THR A 189 8.14 1.89 3.45
C THR A 189 7.83 2.12 1.98
N PHE A 190 6.98 1.32 1.37
CA PHE A 190 6.38 1.70 0.09
C PHE A 190 4.98 1.10 0.02
N GLY A 191 4.10 1.72 -0.73
CA GLY A 191 2.75 1.22 -0.83
C GLY A 191 2.02 1.73 -2.06
N PHE A 192 1.19 0.87 -2.62
CA PHE A 192 0.26 1.22 -3.69
C PHE A 192 -1.05 0.44 -3.55
N SER A 193 -2.14 1.02 -4.02
CA SER A 193 -3.39 0.30 -4.25
C SER A 193 -3.54 -0.03 -5.73
N ILE A 194 -4.24 -1.12 -6.01
CA ILE A 194 -4.41 -1.66 -7.35
C ILE A 194 -5.78 -2.34 -7.47
N GLN A 195 -6.43 -2.23 -8.63
CA GLN A 195 -7.63 -2.97 -8.99
C GLN A 195 -7.42 -3.76 -10.28
N TYR A 196 -7.51 -5.08 -10.18
CA TYR A 196 -7.47 -5.97 -11.32
C TYR A 196 -8.84 -6.10 -11.98
N GLN A 197 -8.88 -6.16 -13.31
CA GLN A 197 -10.10 -6.38 -14.09
C GLN A 197 -9.83 -7.10 -15.42
N THR A 198 -10.82 -7.84 -15.90
CA THR A 198 -10.72 -8.60 -17.16
C THR A 198 -10.40 -7.68 -18.35
N GLY A 199 -9.47 -8.12 -19.20
CA GLY A 199 -9.10 -7.42 -20.44
C GLY A 199 -8.17 -6.22 -20.27
N MET A 200 -7.81 -5.87 -19.03
CA MET A 200 -6.89 -4.76 -18.72
C MET A 200 -5.58 -5.26 -18.11
N ASP A 201 -5.63 -6.38 -17.39
CA ASP A 201 -4.46 -7.01 -16.76
C ASP A 201 -4.03 -8.27 -17.51
N THR A 202 -2.84 -8.20 -18.11
CA THR A 202 -2.08 -9.39 -18.51
C THR A 202 -1.36 -9.92 -17.29
N SER A 203 -1.33 -11.24 -17.09
CA SER A 203 -0.63 -11.93 -16.00
C SER A 203 0.69 -11.26 -15.61
N LEU A 204 0.92 -11.06 -14.30
CA LEU A 204 2.26 -10.76 -13.82
C LEU A 204 3.09 -12.02 -13.96
N GLN A 205 4.08 -11.98 -14.85
CA GLN A 205 5.06 -13.05 -15.00
C GLN A 205 5.73 -13.34 -13.65
N PRO A 206 6.25 -14.56 -13.44
CA PRO A 206 6.99 -14.89 -12.23
C PRO A 206 8.07 -13.84 -11.92
N HIS A 207 8.01 -13.27 -10.73
CA HIS A 207 8.92 -12.23 -10.26
C HIS A 207 9.17 -12.36 -8.76
N THR A 208 10.11 -11.54 -8.27
CA THR A 208 10.33 -11.26 -6.85
C THR A 208 10.10 -9.77 -6.62
N ASP A 209 9.75 -9.39 -5.40
CA ASP A 209 9.61 -7.98 -5.05
C ASP A 209 10.95 -7.38 -4.63
N ALA A 210 11.13 -6.09 -4.93
CA ALA A 210 12.25 -5.31 -4.42
C ALA A 210 12.00 -4.85 -2.97
N SER A 211 11.62 -5.78 -2.11
CA SER A 211 11.27 -5.56 -0.71
C SER A 211 11.97 -6.60 0.19
N ALA A 212 12.12 -6.26 1.46
CA ALA A 212 12.45 -7.25 2.49
C ALA A 212 11.21 -8.09 2.84
N ALA A 213 10.06 -7.42 2.97
CA ALA A 213 8.77 -8.04 3.16
C ALA A 213 7.70 -7.31 2.34
N THR A 214 6.76 -8.08 1.79
CA THR A 214 5.58 -7.60 1.08
C THR A 214 4.32 -8.07 1.81
N LEU A 215 3.42 -7.13 2.06
CA LEU A 215 2.07 -7.37 2.57
C LEU A 215 1.07 -7.04 1.47
N ASN A 216 0.35 -8.04 0.98
CA ASN A 216 -0.67 -7.89 -0.04
C ASN A 216 -2.05 -8.17 0.58
N ILE A 217 -2.98 -7.21 0.51
CA ILE A 217 -4.25 -7.26 1.23
C ILE A 217 -5.40 -7.14 0.23
N ASN A 218 -6.37 -8.05 0.32
CA ASN A 218 -7.58 -7.97 -0.49
C ASN A 218 -8.60 -7.01 0.14
N LEU A 219 -9.03 -6.02 -0.64
CA LEU A 219 -9.98 -4.99 -0.24
C LEU A 219 -11.40 -5.23 -0.78
N ASN A 220 -11.65 -6.30 -1.53
CA ASN A 220 -13.01 -6.62 -1.97
C ASN A 220 -13.96 -6.82 -0.79
N LEU A 221 -15.19 -6.39 -0.98
CA LEU A 221 -16.28 -6.64 -0.02
C LEU A 221 -16.74 -8.10 -0.06
N PRO A 222 -17.39 -8.61 1.00
CA PRO A 222 -17.87 -10.00 1.06
C PRO A 222 -18.75 -10.46 -0.12
N ASP A 223 -19.49 -9.54 -0.73
CA ASP A 223 -20.39 -9.75 -1.86
C ASP A 223 -19.74 -9.46 -3.23
N GLU A 224 -18.51 -8.92 -3.26
CA GLU A 224 -17.74 -8.70 -4.48
C GLU A 224 -16.95 -9.96 -4.86
N HIS A 225 -17.53 -10.77 -5.73
CA HIS A 225 -16.89 -11.99 -6.22
C HIS A 225 -16.04 -11.77 -7.48
N PHE A 226 -14.93 -12.49 -7.56
CA PHE A 226 -14.09 -12.59 -8.76
C PHE A 226 -13.59 -14.03 -8.93
N THR A 227 -13.15 -14.37 -10.14
CA THR A 227 -12.52 -15.67 -10.44
C THR A 227 -11.15 -15.49 -11.09
N GLY A 228 -10.26 -16.46 -10.92
CA GLY A 228 -8.85 -16.29 -11.28
C GLY A 228 -8.12 -15.41 -10.25
N SER A 229 -7.06 -14.75 -10.67
CA SER A 229 -6.25 -13.87 -9.81
C SER A 229 -5.62 -14.55 -8.59
N GLU A 230 -5.58 -15.88 -8.56
CA GLU A 230 -4.80 -16.61 -7.57
C GLU A 230 -3.32 -16.25 -7.69
N VAL A 231 -2.59 -16.33 -6.59
CA VAL A 231 -1.14 -16.07 -6.58
C VAL A 231 -0.42 -17.39 -6.38
N ASP A 232 0.43 -17.72 -7.34
CA ASP A 232 1.32 -18.87 -7.28
C ASP A 232 2.61 -18.45 -6.58
N PHE A 233 2.89 -19.03 -5.41
CA PHE A 233 4.17 -18.90 -4.72
C PHE A 233 5.05 -20.11 -5.03
N TYR A 234 6.25 -19.88 -5.56
CA TYR A 234 7.14 -20.95 -6.01
C TYR A 234 8.06 -21.41 -4.87
N ASP A 235 7.87 -22.66 -4.45
CA ASP A 235 8.78 -23.36 -3.54
C ASP A 235 10.01 -23.85 -4.32
N ARG A 236 11.13 -23.14 -4.15
CA ARG A 236 12.40 -23.47 -4.81
C ARG A 236 12.97 -24.82 -4.39
N GLN A 237 12.69 -25.28 -3.18
CA GLN A 237 13.22 -26.55 -2.69
C GLN A 237 12.48 -27.74 -3.29
N LYS A 238 11.16 -27.62 -3.43
CA LYS A 238 10.31 -28.68 -4.00
C LYS A 238 10.12 -28.58 -5.51
N GLY A 239 10.42 -27.43 -6.11
CA GLY A 239 10.16 -27.18 -7.53
C GLY A 239 8.66 -27.13 -7.87
N THR A 240 7.83 -26.76 -6.89
CA THR A 240 6.36 -26.73 -7.02
C THR A 240 5.83 -25.33 -6.77
N ALA A 241 4.62 -25.04 -7.26
CA ALA A 241 3.92 -23.79 -6.96
C ALA A 241 2.75 -24.06 -6.03
N ASN A 242 2.66 -23.27 -4.95
CA ASN A 242 1.51 -23.26 -4.06
C ASN A 242 0.58 -22.13 -4.50
N ARG A 243 -0.59 -22.50 -5.03
CA ARG A 243 -1.60 -21.55 -5.50
C ARG A 243 -2.49 -21.10 -4.35
N LEU A 244 -2.53 -19.80 -4.09
CA LEU A 244 -3.29 -19.22 -2.98
C LEU A 244 -4.31 -18.19 -3.46
N THR A 245 -5.44 -18.13 -2.76
CA THR A 245 -6.55 -17.20 -3.02
C THR A 245 -6.70 -16.19 -1.90
N PHE A 246 -7.33 -15.05 -2.19
CA PHE A 246 -7.59 -14.02 -1.20
C PHE A 246 -9.06 -13.99 -0.82
N LYS A 247 -9.36 -13.97 0.47
CA LYS A 247 -10.69 -13.63 0.98
C LYS A 247 -10.76 -12.13 1.32
N PRO A 248 -11.96 -11.52 1.35
CA PRO A 248 -12.18 -10.15 1.83
C PRO A 248 -11.41 -9.83 3.12
N GLY A 249 -10.59 -8.77 3.09
CA GLY A 249 -9.81 -8.29 4.23
C GLY A 249 -8.63 -9.15 4.66
N THR A 250 -8.39 -10.31 4.01
CA THR A 250 -7.21 -11.14 4.30
C THR A 250 -5.96 -10.54 3.69
N ALA A 251 -4.85 -10.69 4.42
CA ALA A 251 -3.53 -10.30 3.97
C ALA A 251 -2.62 -11.52 3.81
N MET A 252 -1.79 -11.48 2.77
CA MET A 252 -0.63 -12.36 2.61
C MET A 252 0.64 -11.56 2.87
N LEU A 253 1.43 -12.00 3.84
CA LEU A 253 2.71 -11.43 4.20
C LEU A 253 3.82 -12.41 3.82
N HIS A 254 4.75 -11.99 2.97
CA HIS A 254 5.84 -12.84 2.51
C HIS A 254 7.15 -12.07 2.38
N LEU A 255 8.27 -12.79 2.34
CA LEU A 255 9.55 -12.20 1.95
C LEU A 255 9.49 -11.73 0.49
N GLY A 256 10.10 -10.58 0.19
CA GLY A 256 10.16 -10.08 -1.19
C GLY A 256 10.94 -11.03 -2.12
N SER A 257 11.88 -11.80 -1.56
CA SER A 257 12.67 -12.79 -2.31
C SER A 257 11.91 -14.05 -2.72
N VAL A 258 10.69 -14.27 -2.22
CA VAL A 258 9.86 -15.42 -2.61
C VAL A 258 9.33 -15.19 -4.03
N PRO A 259 9.71 -16.02 -5.02
CA PRO A 259 9.22 -15.86 -6.37
C PRO A 259 7.73 -16.18 -6.41
N HIS A 260 6.97 -15.34 -7.11
CA HIS A 260 5.54 -15.51 -7.25
C HIS A 260 4.99 -14.96 -8.56
N ALA A 261 3.79 -15.40 -8.94
CA ALA A 261 3.09 -14.94 -10.13
C ALA A 261 1.59 -14.78 -9.83
N ALA A 262 0.97 -13.73 -10.38
CA ALA A 262 -0.47 -13.55 -10.29
C ALA A 262 -1.15 -14.11 -11.55
N GLN A 263 -2.09 -15.03 -11.35
CA GLN A 263 -2.91 -15.57 -12.43
C GLN A 263 -3.80 -14.48 -13.04
N PRO A 264 -4.15 -14.57 -14.32
CA PRO A 264 -5.13 -13.66 -14.91
C PRO A 264 -6.46 -13.68 -14.15
N ILE A 265 -7.06 -12.51 -13.97
CA ILE A 265 -8.46 -12.41 -13.54
C ILE A 265 -9.37 -12.77 -14.72
N THR A 266 -10.34 -13.66 -14.48
CA THR A 266 -11.22 -14.20 -15.52
C THR A 266 -12.65 -13.68 -15.42
N SER A 267 -13.07 -13.19 -14.25
CA SER A 267 -14.32 -12.45 -14.06
C SER A 267 -14.26 -11.56 -12.82
N GLY A 268 -15.13 -10.54 -12.76
CA GLY A 268 -15.21 -9.61 -11.63
C GLY A 268 -14.06 -8.60 -11.59
N THR A 269 -13.89 -7.99 -10.42
CA THR A 269 -12.78 -7.06 -10.14
C THR A 269 -12.14 -7.42 -8.80
N ARG A 270 -10.81 -7.29 -8.73
CA ARG A 270 -10.07 -7.57 -7.50
C ARG A 270 -9.30 -6.34 -7.04
N SER A 271 -9.69 -5.75 -5.92
CA SER A 271 -9.01 -4.57 -5.36
C SER A 271 -8.06 -4.97 -4.25
N ASN A 272 -6.82 -4.48 -4.29
CA ASN A 272 -5.78 -4.78 -3.34
C ASN A 272 -5.03 -3.54 -2.86
N MET A 273 -4.47 -3.65 -1.65
CA MET A 273 -3.43 -2.78 -1.13
C MET A 273 -2.14 -3.60 -0.99
N VAL A 274 -1.05 -3.12 -1.58
CA VAL A 274 0.26 -3.77 -1.51
C VAL A 274 1.22 -2.83 -0.79
N LEU A 275 1.86 -3.33 0.26
CA LEU A 275 2.72 -2.58 1.16
C LEU A 275 4.06 -3.29 1.30
N TRP A 276 5.16 -2.55 1.26
CA TRP A 276 6.52 -3.08 1.29
C TRP A 276 7.31 -2.46 2.44
N LEU A 277 8.18 -3.27 3.03
CA LEU A 277 9.28 -2.83 3.88
C LEU A 277 10.60 -3.08 3.16
N TYR A 278 11.54 -2.15 3.26
CA TYR A 278 12.90 -2.28 2.74
C TYR A 278 13.88 -1.40 3.55
N GLY A 279 15.18 -1.57 3.33
CA GLY A 279 16.24 -0.82 4.02
C GLY A 279 16.60 0.49 3.32
N GLU A 280 17.42 1.33 3.96
CA GLU A 280 17.84 2.60 3.36
C GLU A 280 18.47 2.37 1.97
N ARG A 281 18.24 3.30 1.05
CA ARG A 281 18.74 3.26 -0.33
C ARG A 281 18.38 1.94 -1.04
N MET A 282 17.13 1.49 -0.87
CA MET A 282 16.56 0.33 -1.56
C MET A 282 17.19 -1.02 -1.20
N GLN A 283 17.81 -1.13 -0.03
CA GLN A 283 18.45 -2.39 0.38
C GLN A 283 17.41 -3.47 0.72
N THR A 284 17.68 -4.69 0.28
CA THR A 284 16.92 -5.89 0.66
C THR A 284 17.86 -6.91 1.32
N PRO A 285 17.35 -7.81 2.17
CA PRO A 285 18.17 -8.85 2.79
C PRO A 285 18.87 -9.74 1.75
N LEU A 286 20.12 -10.11 2.03
CA LEU A 286 20.82 -11.13 1.24
C LEU A 286 20.26 -12.51 1.58
N THR A 287 20.05 -13.34 0.55
CA THR A 287 19.57 -14.71 0.73
C THR A 287 20.57 -15.51 1.58
N GLY A 288 20.08 -16.17 2.64
CA GLY A 288 20.90 -17.04 3.49
C GLY A 288 21.70 -16.33 4.58
N ARG A 289 21.52 -15.03 4.78
CA ARG A 289 22.12 -14.32 5.93
C ARG A 289 21.44 -14.79 7.23
N GLN A 290 22.22 -15.44 8.09
CA GLN A 290 21.78 -15.70 9.47
C GLN A 290 21.66 -14.37 10.21
N THR A 291 20.56 -14.21 10.93
CA THR A 291 20.34 -13.09 11.84
C THR A 291 20.24 -13.65 13.24
N ASP A 292 20.87 -12.95 14.19
CA ASP A 292 20.72 -13.30 15.59
C ASP A 292 19.26 -13.10 16.01
N PRO A 293 18.69 -14.01 16.82
CA PRO A 293 17.34 -13.82 17.34
C PRO A 293 17.26 -12.49 18.10
N LEU A 294 16.32 -11.64 17.69
CA LEU A 294 16.01 -10.43 18.45
C LEU A 294 15.15 -10.78 19.66
N GLU A 295 15.28 -9.96 20.69
CA GLU A 295 14.33 -9.96 21.79
C GLU A 295 13.04 -9.26 21.35
N ALA A 296 11.90 -9.61 21.97
CA ALA A 296 10.61 -9.05 21.59
C ALA A 296 10.60 -7.51 21.67
N HIS A 297 11.19 -6.92 22.72
CA HIS A 297 11.27 -5.46 22.88
C HIS A 297 12.07 -4.75 21.76
N GLN A 298 12.88 -5.47 20.99
CA GLN A 298 13.58 -4.91 19.82
C GLN A 298 12.71 -4.97 18.57
N ARG A 299 11.86 -6.00 18.44
CA ARG A 299 10.90 -6.14 17.32
C ARG A 299 9.82 -5.05 17.37
N TRP A 300 9.25 -4.82 18.54
CA TRP A 300 8.16 -3.87 18.79
C TRP A 300 8.68 -2.45 19.00
N THR A 301 9.33 -1.91 17.98
CA THR A 301 9.91 -0.56 17.96
C THR A 301 9.66 0.11 16.62
N ILE A 302 9.58 1.44 16.63
CA ILE A 302 9.55 2.26 15.41
C ILE A 302 11.00 2.67 15.10
N PRO A 303 11.51 2.43 13.87
CA PRO A 303 12.82 2.92 13.46
C PRO A 303 12.94 4.43 13.65
N THR A 304 14.10 4.89 14.12
CA THR A 304 14.44 6.32 14.22
C THR A 304 15.15 6.86 12.99
N VAL A 305 15.43 5.98 12.01
CA VAL A 305 16.09 6.32 10.75
C VAL A 305 15.15 7.21 9.92
N GLU A 306 15.69 8.27 9.33
CA GLU A 306 14.93 9.13 8.42
C GLU A 306 14.54 8.36 7.14
N LEU A 307 13.38 8.68 6.58
CA LEU A 307 12.99 8.14 5.29
C LEU A 307 13.89 8.72 4.19
N ASP A 308 14.26 7.88 3.22
CA ASP A 308 14.97 8.31 2.02
C ASP A 308 14.16 9.40 1.27
N GLN A 309 14.82 10.20 0.45
CA GLN A 309 14.15 11.26 -0.33
C GLN A 309 13.34 10.73 -1.54
N PHE A 310 13.34 9.42 -1.76
CA PHE A 310 12.63 8.78 -2.86
C PHE A 310 12.04 7.43 -2.40
N ALA A 311 10.93 7.04 -3.04
CA ALA A 311 10.36 5.70 -2.94
C ALA A 311 10.84 4.83 -4.12
N PRO A 312 10.65 3.50 -4.05
CA PRO A 312 10.80 2.62 -5.20
C PRO A 312 9.95 3.14 -6.38
N PHE A 313 10.59 3.21 -7.56
CA PHE A 313 10.01 3.55 -8.87
C PHE A 313 9.63 5.02 -9.10
#